data_AF-A0A9P6QQ77-F1
#
_entry.id   AF-A0A9P6QQ77-F1
#
_cell.length_a   1.000
_cell.length_b   1.000
_cell.length_c   1.000
_cell.angle_alpha   90.00
_cell.angle_beta   90.00
_cell.angle_gamma   90.00
#
_symmetry.space_group_name_H-M   'P 1'
#
loop_
_entity.id
_entity.type
_entity.pdbx_description
1 polymer ?
#
loop_
_entity_poly.entity_id
_entity_poly.type
_entity_poly.pdbx_seq_one_letter_code
_entity_poly.pdbx_strand_id
1 'polypeptide(L)'
;MHIDVVEYLITIISPEAVNIQNDQGNTALHWAATNGHAKVVETLISKGKADYKLKNAAGHTAMLEAELNEREQVVAWMLINTELEEEIKEGNDDEDEDEDDETSSDEEEEEEEKKQIEGSSTKA
;
A
#
# COMPACT_ATOMS: atom_id res chain seq x y z
N MET A 1 -3.40 -14.36 19.35
CA MET A 1 -2.34 -13.33 19.39
C MET A 1 -1.13 -13.93 20.11
N HIS A 2 -0.01 -14.12 19.40
CA HIS A 2 1.18 -14.83 19.90
C HIS A 2 2.25 -13.85 20.42
N ILE A 3 1.94 -13.16 21.51
CA ILE A 3 2.81 -12.10 22.03
C ILE A 3 4.19 -12.61 22.44
N ASP A 4 4.26 -13.81 23.02
CA ASP A 4 5.51 -14.42 23.49
C ASP A 4 6.52 -14.61 22.35
N VAL A 5 6.03 -14.95 21.15
CA VAL A 5 6.87 -15.11 19.96
C VAL A 5 7.41 -13.75 19.51
N VAL A 6 6.57 -12.71 19.52
CA VAL A 6 7.00 -11.34 19.16
C VAL A 6 8.06 -10.85 20.15
N GLU A 7 7.84 -11.03 21.45
CA GLU A 7 8.82 -10.66 22.48
C GLU A 7 10.14 -11.40 22.28
N TYR A 8 10.09 -12.71 22.03
CA TYR A 8 11.29 -13.49 21.75
C TYR A 8 12.01 -13.02 20.49
N LEU A 9 11.29 -12.77 19.39
CA LEU A 9 11.88 -12.31 18.13
C LEU A 9 12.60 -10.97 18.30
N ILE A 10 12.02 -10.01 19.03
CA ILE A 10 12.66 -8.72 19.33
C ILE A 10 14.01 -8.89 20.04
N THR A 11 14.20 -9.97 20.83
CA THR A 11 15.48 -10.22 21.52
C THR A 11 16.58 -10.77 20.62
N ILE A 12 16.23 -11.33 19.45
CA ILE A 12 17.19 -12.03 18.58
C ILE A 12 17.42 -11.35 17.23
N ILE A 13 16.52 -10.47 16.78
CA ILE A 13 16.69 -9.70 15.55
C ILE A 13 17.53 -8.44 15.80
N SER A 14 18.15 -7.90 14.74
CA SER A 14 18.80 -6.60 14.86
C SER A 14 17.75 -5.49 15.05
N PRO A 15 18.07 -4.41 15.79
CA PRO A 15 17.14 -3.30 16.00
C PRO A 15 16.59 -2.71 14.68
N GLU A 16 17.40 -2.67 13.63
CA GLU A 16 17.03 -2.15 12.32
C GLU A 16 15.98 -3.03 11.62
N ALA A 17 15.92 -4.33 11.94
CA ALA A 17 15.02 -5.27 11.28
C ALA A 17 13.54 -5.02 11.62
N VAL A 18 13.26 -4.36 12.76
CA VAL A 18 11.89 -4.04 13.22
C VAL A 18 11.16 -3.12 12.24
N ASN A 19 11.91 -2.31 11.47
CA ASN A 19 11.38 -1.31 10.55
C ASN A 19 11.45 -1.72 9.08
N ILE A 20 11.79 -2.98 8.78
CA ILE A 20 11.80 -3.47 7.38
C ILE A 20 10.38 -3.37 6.81
N GLN A 21 10.29 -2.75 5.63
CA GLN A 21 9.08 -2.64 4.85
C GLN A 21 9.03 -3.75 3.79
N ASN A 22 7.85 -4.31 3.57
CA ASN A 22 7.61 -5.19 2.42
C ASN A 22 7.42 -4.38 1.12
N ASP A 23 7.09 -5.05 0.02
CA ASP A 23 6.90 -4.42 -1.30
C ASP A 23 5.78 -3.36 -1.32
N GLN A 24 4.83 -3.41 -0.38
CA GLN A 24 3.76 -2.40 -0.22
C GLN A 24 4.12 -1.33 0.81
N GLY A 25 5.37 -1.26 1.29
CA GLY A 25 5.77 -0.31 2.31
C GLY A 25 5.29 -0.67 3.72
N ASN A 26 4.66 -1.82 3.93
CA ASN A 26 4.13 -2.18 5.25
C ASN A 26 5.23 -2.79 6.13
N THR A 27 5.37 -2.24 7.34
CA THR A 27 6.17 -2.82 8.42
C THR A 27 5.33 -3.81 9.24
N ALA A 28 5.97 -4.56 10.16
CA ALA A 28 5.25 -5.39 11.13
C ALA A 28 4.24 -4.57 11.98
N LEU A 29 4.52 -3.29 12.23
CA LEU A 29 3.66 -2.40 12.99
C LEU A 29 2.36 -2.07 12.23
N HIS A 30 2.42 -1.88 10.92
CA HIS A 30 1.22 -1.67 10.08
C HIS A 30 0.28 -2.88 10.21
N TRP A 31 0.79 -4.09 10.01
CA TRP A 31 -0.01 -5.31 10.13
C TRP A 31 -0.60 -5.52 11.53
N ALA A 32 0.17 -5.23 12.58
CA ALA A 32 -0.33 -5.30 13.96
C ALA A 32 -1.47 -4.30 14.18
N ALA A 33 -1.35 -3.09 13.62
CA ALA A 33 -2.33 -2.03 13.75
C ALA A 33 -3.62 -2.32 12.96
N THR A 34 -3.54 -2.69 11.68
CA THR A 34 -4.68 -3.11 10.83
C THR A 34 -5.51 -4.21 11.48
N ASN A 35 -4.85 -5.17 12.15
CA ASN A 35 -5.50 -6.31 12.80
C ASN A 35 -5.92 -6.04 14.26
N GLY A 36 -5.73 -4.83 14.78
CA GLY A 36 -6.16 -4.46 16.14
C GLY A 36 -5.34 -5.11 17.27
N HIS A 37 -4.11 -5.54 17.00
CA HIS A 37 -3.27 -6.23 17.98
C HIS A 37 -2.54 -5.24 18.89
N ALA A 38 -3.28 -4.53 19.74
CA ALA A 38 -2.78 -3.47 20.59
C ALA A 38 -1.54 -3.87 21.42
N LYS A 39 -1.50 -5.09 21.96
CA LYS A 39 -0.33 -5.54 22.74
C LYS A 39 0.92 -5.75 21.90
N VAL A 40 0.75 -6.17 20.64
CA VAL A 40 1.86 -6.29 19.68
C VAL A 40 2.36 -4.91 19.28
N VAL A 41 1.45 -3.96 19.02
CA VAL A 41 1.78 -2.54 18.75
C VAL A 41 2.61 -1.94 19.88
N GLU A 42 2.12 -2.05 21.12
CA GLU A 42 2.84 -1.60 22.32
C GLU A 42 4.25 -2.21 22.38
N THR A 43 4.35 -3.52 22.17
CA THR A 43 5.63 -4.24 22.30
C THR A 43 6.63 -3.84 21.21
N LEU A 44 6.17 -3.71 19.97
CA LEU A 44 7.01 -3.27 18.85
C LEU A 44 7.53 -1.85 19.07
N ILE A 45 6.70 -0.93 19.56
CA ILE A 45 7.10 0.46 19.81
C ILE A 45 8.00 0.56 21.05
N SER A 46 7.54 0.07 22.20
CA SER A 46 8.23 0.29 23.47
C SER A 46 9.52 -0.53 23.60
N LYS A 47 9.50 -1.81 23.18
CA LYS A 47 10.65 -2.71 23.29
C LYS A 47 11.44 -2.77 21.98
N GLY A 48 10.74 -2.96 20.86
CA GLY A 48 11.37 -3.08 19.54
C GLY A 48 11.88 -1.76 18.97
N LYS A 49 11.50 -0.61 19.55
CA LYS A 49 11.84 0.72 19.02
C LYS A 49 11.37 0.91 17.57
N ALA A 50 10.24 0.30 17.22
CA ALA A 50 9.60 0.46 15.93
C ALA A 50 9.31 1.94 15.66
N ASP A 51 9.65 2.41 14.47
CA ASP A 51 9.33 3.74 14.01
C ASP A 51 7.85 3.77 13.56
N TYR A 52 7.01 4.40 14.38
CA TYR A 52 5.58 4.52 14.14
C TYR A 52 5.22 5.61 13.14
N LYS A 53 6.20 6.43 12.70
CA LYS A 53 6.00 7.49 11.71
C LYS A 53 6.21 7.01 10.26
N LEU A 54 6.71 5.79 10.07
CA LEU A 54 6.88 5.21 8.73
C LEU A 54 5.54 5.10 8.02
N LYS A 55 5.54 5.49 6.74
CA LYS A 55 4.39 5.40 5.84
C LYS A 55 4.54 4.22 4.88
N ASN A 56 3.45 3.51 4.63
CA ASN A 56 3.38 2.51 3.58
C ASN A 56 3.24 3.15 2.18
N ALA A 57 3.11 2.33 1.13
CA ALA A 57 3.01 2.82 -0.25
C ALA A 57 1.74 3.65 -0.52
N ALA A 58 0.69 3.50 0.29
CA ALA A 58 -0.51 4.35 0.23
C ALA A 58 -0.36 5.66 1.02
N GLY A 59 0.82 5.91 1.61
CA GLY A 59 1.07 7.09 2.43
C GLY A 59 0.52 6.98 3.86
N HIS A 60 0.01 5.83 4.27
CA HIS A 60 -0.59 5.62 5.59
C HIS A 60 0.46 5.23 6.62
N THR A 61 0.35 5.77 7.83
CA THR A 61 1.07 5.24 9.01
C THR A 61 0.31 4.06 9.59
N ALA A 62 0.96 3.30 10.49
CA ALA A 62 0.29 2.23 11.21
C ALA A 62 -0.95 2.71 12.00
N MET A 63 -0.92 3.93 12.55
CA MET A 63 -2.08 4.49 13.26
C MET A 63 -3.27 4.73 12.32
N LEU A 64 -3.03 5.27 11.12
CA LEU A 64 -4.07 5.51 10.13
C LEU A 64 -4.69 4.18 9.63
N GLU A 65 -3.86 3.15 9.42
CA GLU A 65 -4.36 1.80 9.13
C GLU A 65 -5.26 1.24 10.24
N ALA A 66 -4.93 1.50 11.51
CA ALA A 66 -5.80 1.14 12.63
C ALA A 66 -7.12 1.92 12.62
N GLU A 67 -7.10 3.21 12.31
CA GLU A 67 -8.31 4.05 12.23
C GLU A 67 -9.25 3.59 11.11
N LEU A 68 -8.73 3.39 9.90
CA LEU A 68 -9.50 2.91 8.74
C LEU A 68 -10.14 1.53 8.96
N ASN A 69 -9.59 0.73 9.89
CA ASN A 69 -10.08 -0.60 10.24
C ASN A 69 -10.81 -0.63 11.60
N GLU A 70 -11.18 0.52 12.15
CA GLU A 70 -11.94 0.66 13.40
C GLU A 70 -11.26 -0.03 14.61
N ARG A 71 -9.93 0.08 14.70
CA ARG A 71 -9.11 -0.53 15.77
C ARG A 71 -8.90 0.44 16.93
N GLU A 72 -10.00 0.78 17.59
CA GLU A 72 -10.06 1.79 18.65
C GLU A 72 -8.99 1.62 19.74
N GLN A 73 -8.72 0.40 20.20
CA GLN A 73 -7.72 0.15 21.24
C GLN A 73 -6.30 0.46 20.79
N VAL A 74 -5.98 0.22 19.51
CA VAL A 74 -4.68 0.57 18.94
C VAL A 74 -4.57 2.08 18.84
N VAL A 75 -5.57 2.73 18.26
CA VAL A 75 -5.61 4.19 18.10
C VAL A 75 -5.48 4.88 19.46
N ALA A 76 -6.33 4.52 20.43
CA ALA A 76 -6.30 5.09 21.77
C ALA A 76 -4.93 4.89 22.45
N TRP A 77 -4.35 3.70 22.36
CA TRP A 77 -3.03 3.46 22.93
C TRP A 77 -1.95 4.31 22.26
N MET A 78 -1.92 4.37 20.93
CA MET A 78 -0.90 5.14 20.21
C MET A 78 -1.06 6.64 20.46
N LEU A 79 -2.29 7.19 20.49
CA LEU A 79 -2.55 8.60 20.83
C LEU A 79 -2.01 8.99 22.23
N ILE A 80 -2.10 8.07 23.20
CA ILE A 80 -1.63 8.31 24.57
C ILE A 80 -0.11 8.16 24.70
N ASN A 81 0.49 7.23 23.95
CA ASN A 81 1.87 6.78 24.17
C ASN A 81 2.86 7.23 23.07
N THR A 82 2.40 7.96 22.06
CA THR A 82 3.25 8.50 20.99
C THR A 82 3.13 10.01 20.91
N GLU A 83 4.15 10.65 20.35
CA GLU A 83 4.14 12.09 20.12
C GLU A 83 3.44 12.35 18.79
N LEU A 84 2.19 12.81 18.84
CA LEU A 84 1.52 13.34 17.67
C LEU A 84 2.15 14.68 17.29
N GLU A 85 2.85 14.71 16.16
CA GLU A 85 2.95 15.92 15.38
C GLU A 85 1.69 15.98 14.51
N GLU A 86 0.76 16.86 14.85
CA GLU A 86 -0.33 17.23 13.93
C GLU A 86 0.29 17.96 12.72
N GLU A 87 0.84 17.22 11.75
CA GLU A 87 0.97 17.75 10.40
C GLU A 87 -0.40 17.66 9.72
N ILE A 88 -1.26 18.63 10.01
CA ILE A 88 -2.39 18.93 9.12
C ILE A 88 -1.76 19.53 7.86
N LYS A 89 -1.41 18.67 6.89
CA LYS A 89 -1.27 19.11 5.51
C LYS A 89 -2.67 19.09 4.91
N GLU A 90 -3.35 20.22 5.00
CA GLU A 90 -4.36 20.54 4.00
C GLU A 90 -3.64 20.56 2.64
N GLY A 91 -4.01 19.63 1.77
CA GLY A 91 -3.38 19.45 0.46
C GLY A 91 -4.39 18.93 -0.53
N ASN A 92 -5.08 19.89 -1.15
CA ASN A 92 -5.84 19.87 -2.39
C ASN A 92 -6.18 18.51 -3.03
N ASP A 93 -7.48 18.25 -3.12
CA ASP A 93 -8.10 17.49 -4.19
C ASP A 93 -7.90 18.25 -5.53
N ASP A 94 -6.68 18.24 -6.07
CA ASP A 94 -6.41 18.56 -7.48
C ASP A 94 -6.18 17.22 -8.22
N GLU A 95 -7.24 16.42 -8.34
CA GLU A 95 -7.35 15.42 -9.43
C GLU A 95 -8.41 15.94 -10.42
N ASP A 96 -8.09 17.08 -11.03
CA ASP A 96 -8.53 17.38 -12.40
C ASP A 96 -7.70 16.48 -13.34
N GLU A 97 -8.19 15.27 -13.61
CA GLU A 97 -7.84 14.52 -14.83
C GLU A 97 -9.14 14.30 -15.62
N ASP A 98 -9.60 15.39 -16.25
CA ASP A 98 -10.29 15.33 -17.54
C ASP A 98 -9.26 14.90 -18.61
N GLU A 99 -9.70 14.08 -19.58
CA GLU A 99 -9.02 13.52 -20.79
C GLU A 99 -8.98 11.99 -20.69
N ASP A 100 -9.85 11.23 -21.36
CA ASP A 100 -9.96 11.03 -22.82
C ASP A 100 -11.09 10.00 -23.05
N ASP A 101 -11.77 9.82 -24.18
CA ASP A 101 -11.89 10.44 -25.49
C ASP A 101 -13.02 9.61 -26.15
N GLU A 102 -14.07 10.26 -26.60
CA GLU A 102 -15.22 9.64 -27.27
C GLU A 102 -14.85 9.33 -28.73
N THR A 103 -14.30 8.15 -29.04
CA THR A 103 -14.34 7.63 -30.42
C THR A 103 -14.49 6.11 -30.50
N SER A 104 -15.70 5.62 -30.80
CA SER A 104 -15.89 4.36 -31.50
C SER A 104 -16.93 4.58 -32.59
N SER A 105 -16.43 4.84 -33.79
CA SER A 105 -17.18 4.97 -35.03
C SER A 105 -17.84 3.64 -35.42
N ASP A 106 -19.17 3.61 -35.40
CA ASP A 106 -19.99 2.73 -36.25
C ASP A 106 -20.23 3.44 -37.60
N GLU A 107 -19.99 2.76 -38.73
CA GLU A 107 -20.60 2.88 -40.08
C GLU A 107 -19.76 2.05 -41.08
N GLU A 108 -20.20 0.84 -41.47
CA GLU A 108 -20.86 0.45 -42.77
C GLU A 108 -19.87 0.16 -43.93
N GLU A 109 -19.77 -1.12 -44.38
CA GLU A 109 -20.23 -1.67 -45.70
C GLU A 109 -19.37 -1.19 -46.91
N GLU A 110 -19.03 -1.88 -48.00
CA GLU A 110 -19.24 -3.19 -48.63
C GLU A 110 -18.25 -3.28 -49.85
N GLU A 111 -17.93 -4.50 -50.34
CA GLU A 111 -17.65 -4.91 -51.75
C GLU A 111 -16.59 -4.17 -52.64
N GLU A 112 -15.89 -4.72 -53.66
CA GLU A 112 -15.89 -5.98 -54.42
C GLU A 112 -14.57 -6.09 -55.25
N GLU A 113 -14.28 -7.32 -55.70
CA GLU A 113 -13.33 -7.86 -56.68
C GLU A 113 -12.37 -6.97 -57.57
N LYS A 114 -11.13 -7.45 -57.82
CA LYS A 114 -10.76 -8.25 -59.03
C LYS A 114 -9.26 -8.61 -59.13
N LYS A 115 -9.07 -9.79 -59.76
CA LYS A 115 -7.89 -10.63 -60.04
C LYS A 115 -6.69 -9.97 -60.75
N GLN A 116 -5.49 -10.43 -60.39
CA GLN A 116 -4.31 -10.71 -61.26
C GLN A 116 -3.33 -11.55 -60.41
N ILE A 117 -3.26 -12.89 -60.47
CA ILE A 117 -2.63 -13.77 -61.47
C ILE A 117 -1.41 -13.16 -62.17
N GLU A 118 -0.21 -13.48 -61.68
CA GLU A 118 0.92 -14.14 -62.36
C GLU A 118 2.07 -14.25 -61.33
N GLY A 119 2.55 -15.46 -60.99
CA GLY A 119 3.76 -16.03 -61.59
C GLY A 119 4.99 -15.17 -61.26
N SER A 120 5.98 -15.54 -60.45
CA SER A 120 6.53 -16.85 -60.17
C SER A 120 7.32 -16.84 -58.87
N SER A 121 7.27 -18.00 -58.21
CA SER A 121 8.38 -18.58 -57.45
C SER A 121 9.75 -18.20 -58.02
N THR A 122 10.68 -17.78 -57.15
CA THR A 122 11.96 -18.49 -57.04
C THR A 122 12.49 -18.39 -55.62
N LYS A 123 12.60 -19.56 -55.01
CA LYS A 123 13.32 -19.90 -53.79
C LYS A 123 14.72 -20.35 -54.20
N ALA A 124 15.78 -19.84 -53.59
CA ALA A 124 17.07 -20.51 -53.37
C ALA A 124 17.90 -19.68 -52.39
#